data_AF-A0A316TA97-F1
#
_entry.id   AF-A0A316TA97-F1
#
_cell.length_a   1.000
_cell.length_b   1.000
_cell.length_c   1.000
_cell.angle_alpha   90.00
_cell.angle_beta   90.00
_cell.angle_gamma   90.00
#
_symmetry.space_group_name_H-M   'P 1'
#
loop_
_entity.id
_entity.type
_entity.pdbx_description
1 polymer ?
#
loop_
_entity_poly.entity_id
_entity_poly.type
_entity_poly.pdbx_seq_one_letter_code
_entity_poly.pdbx_strand_id
1 'polypeptide(L)'
;GKTQSAPSIGRDGSYTPPTIQDTEASYATALVYNVFNETNKAKAVENYVNIVKNPDPTFEDDNGKIPAYSITSGFSGTPNLVPALTQNGYIEDAYKLFEQTEYASWLYPVTQGATSVWERWNSYTVENGFGGNNSMNSFNHFSLGAISEWMMGYQLGITGDDANPGYQEFILQPTVGGTFTYANGSFESNYGEIYSGWTADNGSITSYSAVVPANTTATLYLPISEEQAATFENIDGVTYEGMAVNNETTVAKFTVEAGGYDFTITADGVSASIKDGYVSRDSQPTTNKGILNTVIAYAENAQASEEFENVIADVQKSFTTALDNAKAIAANDDATQEEIDAAWQTLLTEIHKLGFVKGDITSLQQLVTLGESYDMNDFVQAGQAEFKEALEAAQAILADKDNAMQAEIETAETNLLNAMLNLRYKADKSVLESVLAEANGKDASAYTAESYAVLTAAVAEANTVMENENATQEEVDAAVQSVQTAIDGLVAVDGTVPEETTPSTDDVATQTGQESTTTKANAAKTGDFAPIAGVVALMGIAGVSVMVLRKKHNK
;
A
#
# COMPACT_ATOMS: atom_id res chain seq x y z
N GLY A 1 -6.13 -7.50 56.14
CA GLY A 1 -5.32 -6.29 56.21
C GLY A 1 -4.79 -6.15 57.62
N LYS A 2 -3.55 -6.57 57.84
CA LYS A 2 -2.74 -6.25 59.02
C LYS A 2 -1.31 -6.20 58.47
N THR A 3 -0.80 -5.03 58.13
CA THR A 3 0.61 -4.92 57.72
C THR A 3 1.45 -5.16 58.96
N GLN A 4 2.25 -6.22 58.93
CA GLN A 4 3.27 -6.47 59.92
C GLN A 4 4.41 -5.48 59.66
N SER A 5 4.88 -4.77 60.69
CA SER A 5 6.22 -4.19 60.62
C SER A 5 7.21 -5.32 60.27
N ALA A 6 8.09 -5.09 59.30
CA ALA A 6 9.05 -6.10 58.92
C ALA A 6 9.85 -6.51 60.18
N PRO A 7 10.02 -7.82 60.44
CA PRO A 7 10.88 -8.25 61.53
C PRO A 7 12.25 -7.60 61.35
N SER A 8 12.66 -6.80 62.33
CA SER A 8 13.94 -6.11 62.29
C SER A 8 14.89 -6.75 63.28
N ILE A 9 16.14 -6.92 62.82
CA ILE A 9 17.25 -7.28 63.68
C ILE A 9 18.08 -6.01 63.86
N GLY A 10 18.12 -5.51 65.10
CA GLY A 10 18.96 -4.39 65.46
C GLY A 10 20.43 -4.67 65.17
N ARG A 11 21.25 -3.62 65.05
CA ARG A 11 22.72 -3.78 64.89
C ARG A 11 23.38 -4.51 66.07
N ASP A 12 22.67 -4.64 67.19
CA ASP A 12 23.03 -5.38 68.39
C ASP A 12 22.50 -6.83 68.42
N GLY A 13 21.78 -7.27 67.38
CA GLY A 13 21.17 -8.59 67.29
C GLY A 13 19.78 -8.72 67.94
N SER A 14 19.19 -7.63 68.43
CA SER A 14 17.84 -7.65 69.01
C SER A 14 16.78 -7.89 67.94
N TYR A 15 15.87 -8.85 68.17
CA TYR A 15 14.75 -9.14 67.27
C TYR A 15 13.50 -8.41 67.74
N THR A 16 12.94 -7.56 66.87
CA THR A 16 11.63 -6.94 67.11
C THR A 16 10.56 -7.74 66.37
N PRO A 17 9.62 -8.39 67.08
CA PRO A 17 8.53 -9.12 66.44
C PRO A 17 7.60 -8.15 65.68
N PRO A 18 6.94 -8.64 64.62
CA PRO A 18 6.04 -7.83 63.83
C PRO A 18 4.84 -7.36 64.66
N THR A 19 4.60 -6.06 64.66
CA THR A 19 3.38 -5.46 65.19
C THR A 19 2.40 -5.24 64.06
N ILE A 20 1.13 -5.54 64.31
CA ILE A 20 0.03 -5.22 63.43
C ILE A 20 -0.17 -3.71 63.46
N GLN A 21 -0.13 -3.07 62.30
CA GLN A 21 -0.45 -1.64 62.17
C GLN A 21 -1.67 -1.42 61.30
N ASP A 22 -2.60 -0.63 61.83
CA ASP A 22 -3.81 -0.16 61.16
C ASP A 22 -3.52 1.22 60.58
N THR A 23 -3.18 1.28 59.30
CA THR A 23 -2.81 2.53 58.61
C THR A 23 -3.68 2.75 57.38
N GLU A 24 -3.86 4.01 56.96
CA GLU A 24 -4.55 4.35 55.71
C GLU A 24 -4.04 3.52 54.53
N ALA A 25 -2.73 3.50 54.33
CA ALA A 25 -2.09 2.79 53.23
C ALA A 25 -2.37 1.28 53.26
N SER A 26 -2.39 0.66 54.45
CA SER A 26 -2.63 -0.77 54.61
C SER A 26 -4.04 -1.20 54.22
N TYR A 27 -5.04 -0.32 54.37
CA TYR A 27 -6.41 -0.57 53.98
C TYR A 27 -6.67 -0.12 52.54
N ALA A 28 -6.38 1.13 52.21
CA ALA A 28 -6.69 1.72 50.91
C ALA A 28 -6.09 0.92 49.75
N THR A 29 -4.81 0.57 49.85
CA THR A 29 -4.11 -0.21 48.82
C THR A 29 -4.75 -1.60 48.63
N ALA A 30 -5.06 -2.28 49.74
CA ALA A 30 -5.66 -3.61 49.68
C ALA A 30 -7.13 -3.59 49.22
N LEU A 31 -7.84 -2.47 49.44
CA LEU A 31 -9.19 -2.26 48.91
C LEU A 31 -9.17 -2.02 47.40
N VAL A 32 -8.32 -1.10 46.90
CA VAL A 32 -8.21 -0.80 45.46
C VAL A 32 -7.80 -2.04 44.66
N TYR A 33 -6.85 -2.84 45.17
CA TYR A 33 -6.42 -4.07 44.51
C TYR A 33 -7.33 -5.28 44.79
N ASN A 34 -8.49 -5.10 45.43
CA ASN A 34 -9.45 -6.17 45.72
C ASN A 34 -8.83 -7.40 46.45
N VAL A 35 -7.92 -7.15 47.40
CA VAL A 35 -7.18 -8.19 48.12
C VAL A 35 -8.00 -8.79 49.27
N PHE A 36 -8.95 -8.03 49.83
CA PHE A 36 -9.82 -8.53 50.88
C PHE A 36 -10.85 -9.52 50.32
N ASN A 37 -11.04 -10.65 51.01
CA ASN A 37 -12.15 -11.54 50.70
C ASN A 37 -13.50 -10.89 51.06
N GLU A 38 -14.58 -11.41 50.49
CA GLU A 38 -15.94 -10.87 50.66
C GLU A 38 -16.35 -10.71 52.13
N THR A 39 -16.01 -11.69 52.97
CA THR A 39 -16.34 -11.67 54.42
C THR A 39 -15.67 -10.52 55.17
N ASN A 40 -14.47 -10.11 54.78
CA ASN A 40 -13.69 -9.10 55.49
C ASN A 40 -13.71 -7.72 54.80
N LYS A 41 -14.13 -7.62 53.54
CA LYS A 41 -14.15 -6.34 52.78
C LYS A 41 -14.94 -5.28 53.53
N ALA A 42 -16.18 -5.58 53.96
CA ALA A 42 -17.03 -4.62 54.68
C ALA A 42 -16.36 -4.08 55.95
N LYS A 43 -15.73 -4.96 56.76
CA LYS A 43 -15.04 -4.52 57.98
C LYS A 43 -13.77 -3.72 57.68
N ALA A 44 -13.07 -4.05 56.61
CA ALA A 44 -11.89 -3.31 56.15
C ALA A 44 -12.26 -1.90 55.70
N VAL A 45 -13.37 -1.75 54.96
CA VAL A 45 -13.92 -0.45 54.56
C VAL A 45 -14.32 0.37 55.79
N GLU A 46 -15.05 -0.23 56.74
CA GLU A 46 -15.43 0.44 58.00
C GLU A 46 -14.19 0.96 58.77
N ASN A 47 -13.17 0.10 58.91
CA ASN A 47 -11.93 0.48 59.60
C ASN A 47 -11.18 1.59 58.84
N TYR A 48 -11.11 1.50 57.51
CA TYR A 48 -10.46 2.51 56.69
C TYR A 48 -11.12 3.88 56.83
N VAL A 49 -12.44 3.93 56.65
CA VAL A 49 -13.23 5.16 56.80
C VAL A 49 -13.08 5.73 58.20
N ASN A 50 -13.07 4.88 59.23
CA ASN A 50 -12.86 5.34 60.60
C ASN A 50 -11.46 5.95 60.81
N ILE A 51 -10.40 5.38 60.23
CA ILE A 51 -9.04 5.94 60.32
C ILE A 51 -8.95 7.30 59.65
N VAL A 52 -9.57 7.46 58.47
CA VAL A 52 -9.61 8.76 57.76
C VAL A 52 -10.37 9.81 58.59
N LYS A 53 -11.50 9.44 59.19
CA LYS A 53 -12.33 10.37 60.00
C LYS A 53 -11.73 10.68 61.36
N ASN A 54 -11.11 9.69 61.98
CA ASN A 54 -10.63 9.72 63.35
C ASN A 54 -9.20 9.18 63.38
N PRO A 55 -8.23 9.94 62.84
CA PRO A 55 -6.83 9.52 62.87
C PRO A 55 -6.38 9.33 64.31
N ASP A 56 -5.51 8.34 64.52
CA ASP A 56 -5.09 7.91 65.85
C ASP A 56 -4.38 9.08 66.57
N PRO A 57 -4.94 9.56 67.71
CA PRO A 57 -4.43 10.74 68.41
C PRO A 57 -3.08 10.48 69.10
N THR A 58 -2.60 9.24 69.13
CA THR A 58 -1.29 8.89 69.67
C THR A 58 -0.16 9.09 68.65
N PHE A 59 -0.48 9.28 67.37
CA PHE A 59 0.46 9.75 66.37
C PHE A 59 0.48 11.27 66.40
N GLU A 60 1.60 11.82 66.87
CA GLU A 60 1.89 13.24 66.74
C GLU A 60 2.55 13.49 65.38
N ASP A 61 2.03 14.46 64.65
CA ASP A 61 2.73 15.05 63.53
C ASP A 61 3.61 16.21 64.03
N ASP A 62 4.30 16.87 63.11
CA ASP A 62 5.10 18.05 63.37
C ASP A 62 4.36 19.20 64.08
N ASN A 63 3.01 19.16 64.11
CA ASN A 63 2.11 20.15 64.68
C ASN A 63 1.41 19.64 65.97
N GLY A 64 1.76 18.45 66.45
CA GLY A 64 1.29 17.87 67.72
C GLY A 64 -0.11 17.25 67.70
N LYS A 65 -0.82 17.25 66.57
CA LYS A 65 -2.09 16.52 66.39
C LYS A 65 -2.43 16.40 64.91
N ILE A 66 -2.86 15.21 64.50
CA ILE A 66 -3.39 14.94 63.16
C ILE A 66 -4.89 15.31 63.10
N PRO A 67 -5.30 16.31 62.31
CA PRO A 67 -6.72 16.63 62.08
C PRO A 67 -7.47 15.50 61.36
N ALA A 68 -8.80 15.43 61.52
CA ALA A 68 -9.62 14.54 60.71
C ALA A 68 -9.41 14.79 59.21
N TYR A 69 -9.45 13.73 58.41
CA TYR A 69 -9.17 13.79 56.96
C TYR A 69 -7.77 14.32 56.63
N SER A 70 -6.76 13.98 57.44
CA SER A 70 -5.36 14.25 57.13
C SER A 70 -4.69 13.02 56.56
N ILE A 71 -3.78 13.23 55.61
CA ILE A 71 -3.06 12.17 54.93
C ILE A 71 -1.94 11.66 55.85
N THR A 72 -2.00 10.37 56.20
CA THR A 72 -0.97 9.69 57.00
C THR A 72 -0.15 8.69 56.17
N SER A 73 -0.40 8.64 54.85
CA SER A 73 0.30 7.78 53.90
C SER A 73 1.49 8.47 53.21
N GLY A 74 2.47 7.65 52.80
CA GLY A 74 3.55 8.04 51.89
C GLY A 74 3.30 7.57 50.45
N PHE A 75 4.32 7.64 49.61
CA PHE A 75 4.22 7.52 48.14
C PHE A 75 3.44 6.30 47.62
N SER A 76 3.57 5.13 48.25
CA SER A 76 2.87 3.92 47.79
C SER A 76 1.41 3.84 48.21
N GLY A 77 1.01 4.57 49.26
CA GLY A 77 -0.35 4.56 49.79
C GLY A 77 -1.21 5.70 49.25
N THR A 78 -0.63 6.90 49.10
CA THR A 78 -1.33 8.13 48.70
C THR A 78 -2.19 7.98 47.43
N PRO A 79 -1.72 7.33 46.35
CA PRO A 79 -2.54 7.16 45.15
C PRO A 79 -3.85 6.39 45.39
N ASN A 80 -3.90 5.53 46.41
CA ASN A 80 -5.02 4.63 46.64
C ASN A 80 -6.06 5.20 47.63
N LEU A 81 -5.78 6.33 48.29
CA LEU A 81 -6.63 6.83 49.38
C LEU A 81 -8.05 7.18 48.90
N VAL A 82 -8.16 8.17 48.02
CA VAL A 82 -9.46 8.62 47.54
C VAL A 82 -10.12 7.64 46.57
N PRO A 83 -9.40 6.87 45.71
CA PRO A 83 -10.05 5.78 44.96
C PRO A 83 -10.66 4.72 45.87
N ALA A 84 -10.01 4.32 46.97
CA ALA A 84 -10.58 3.35 47.90
C ALA A 84 -11.89 3.86 48.55
N LEU A 85 -11.99 5.15 48.88
CA LEU A 85 -13.22 5.74 49.40
C LEU A 85 -14.31 5.75 48.33
N THR A 86 -14.00 6.26 47.13
CA THR A 86 -14.95 6.37 46.03
C THR A 86 -15.47 5.03 45.55
N GLN A 87 -14.59 4.04 45.32
CA GLN A 87 -14.96 2.69 44.87
C GLN A 87 -15.86 1.96 45.87
N ASN A 88 -15.88 2.38 47.13
CA ASN A 88 -16.69 1.78 48.19
C ASN A 88 -17.87 2.67 48.64
N GLY A 89 -18.26 3.67 47.84
CA GLY A 89 -19.44 4.50 48.08
C GLY A 89 -19.25 5.66 49.07
N TYR A 90 -18.04 5.91 49.55
CA TYR A 90 -17.73 6.99 50.50
C TYR A 90 -17.26 8.27 49.77
N ILE A 91 -18.01 8.68 48.74
CA ILE A 91 -17.66 9.83 47.88
C ILE A 91 -17.54 11.12 48.70
N GLU A 92 -18.45 11.36 49.64
CA GLU A 92 -18.42 12.56 50.48
C GLU A 92 -17.15 12.64 51.34
N ASP A 93 -16.66 11.49 51.82
CA ASP A 93 -15.42 11.41 52.60
C ASP A 93 -14.18 11.54 51.70
N ALA A 94 -14.24 11.06 50.46
CA ALA A 94 -13.19 11.27 49.46
C ALA A 94 -12.98 12.76 49.19
N TYR A 95 -14.07 13.51 48.99
CA TYR A 95 -14.02 14.96 48.82
C TYR A 95 -13.55 15.69 50.08
N LYS A 96 -13.97 15.28 51.29
CA LYS A 96 -13.45 15.88 52.54
C LYS A 96 -11.94 15.68 52.71
N LEU A 97 -11.41 14.53 52.31
CA LEU A 97 -9.96 14.26 52.30
C LEU A 97 -9.24 15.08 51.22
N PHE A 98 -9.83 15.21 50.04
CA PHE A 98 -9.27 16.02 48.95
C PHE A 98 -9.25 17.53 49.26
N GLU A 99 -10.32 18.04 49.87
CA GLU A 99 -10.51 19.47 50.18
C GLU A 99 -9.92 19.90 51.52
N GLN A 100 -9.29 18.99 52.28
CA GLN A 100 -8.58 19.35 53.51
C GLN A 100 -7.47 20.36 53.20
N THR A 101 -7.37 21.40 54.03
CA THR A 101 -6.37 22.49 53.89
C THR A 101 -5.39 22.55 55.05
N GLU A 102 -5.67 21.86 56.16
CA GLU A 102 -4.71 21.70 57.27
C GLU A 102 -3.62 20.69 56.90
N TYR A 103 -2.45 20.81 57.53
CA TYR A 103 -1.39 19.83 57.41
C TYR A 103 -1.81 18.52 58.10
N ALA A 104 -1.61 17.32 57.50
CA ALA A 104 -1.05 17.02 56.18
C ALA A 104 -2.16 16.80 55.12
N SER A 105 -2.13 17.56 54.02
CA SER A 105 -3.10 17.45 52.92
C SER A 105 -2.52 17.91 51.57
N TRP A 106 -3.23 17.66 50.48
CA TRP A 106 -2.85 18.17 49.15
C TRP A 106 -2.96 19.69 49.04
N LEU A 107 -3.97 20.31 49.68
CA LEU A 107 -4.18 21.76 49.58
C LEU A 107 -3.37 22.55 50.60
N TYR A 108 -2.83 21.92 51.65
CA TYR A 108 -1.93 22.63 52.57
C TYR A 108 -0.76 23.31 51.85
N PRO A 109 0.07 22.63 51.04
CA PRO A 109 1.10 23.30 50.24
C PRO A 109 0.57 24.46 49.39
N VAL A 110 -0.61 24.30 48.79
CA VAL A 110 -1.25 25.34 47.96
C VAL A 110 -1.61 26.57 48.79
N THR A 111 -2.17 26.40 49.99
CA THR A 111 -2.44 27.52 50.91
C THR A 111 -1.15 28.20 51.40
N GLN A 112 -0.01 27.51 51.34
CA GLN A 112 1.32 28.08 51.60
C GLN A 112 2.01 28.67 50.35
N GLY A 113 1.33 28.72 49.19
CA GLY A 113 1.85 29.32 47.96
C GLY A 113 2.65 28.38 47.06
N ALA A 114 2.55 27.07 47.25
CA ALA A 114 3.14 26.09 46.33
C ALA A 114 2.55 26.20 44.92
N THR A 115 3.42 26.20 43.91
CA THR A 115 3.04 26.11 42.49
C THR A 115 3.43 24.77 41.85
N SER A 116 3.95 23.85 42.66
CA SER A 116 4.34 22.49 42.29
C SER A 116 4.13 21.57 43.49
N VAL A 117 4.01 20.27 43.23
CA VAL A 117 3.86 19.26 44.29
C VAL A 117 5.19 19.09 45.03
N TRP A 118 5.15 19.04 46.36
CA TRP A 118 6.33 18.86 47.20
C TRP A 118 6.68 17.38 47.37
N GLU A 119 7.94 17.09 47.68
CA GLU A 119 8.41 15.73 48.01
C GLU A 119 7.80 15.24 49.32
N ARG A 120 7.64 16.14 50.28
CA ARG A 120 7.13 15.83 51.62
C ARG A 120 5.89 16.65 51.92
N TRP A 121 4.97 16.07 52.68
CA TRP A 121 3.85 16.81 53.25
C TRP A 121 4.31 17.99 54.11
N ASN A 122 5.42 17.82 54.83
CA ASN A 122 6.05 18.82 55.69
C ASN A 122 7.29 19.47 55.05
N SER A 123 7.38 19.57 53.72
CA SER A 123 8.51 20.28 53.08
C SER A 123 8.67 21.70 53.61
N TYR A 124 7.54 22.33 53.95
CA TYR A 124 7.45 23.50 54.80
C TYR A 124 6.21 23.35 55.69
N THR A 125 6.30 23.72 56.97
CA THR A 125 5.12 24.01 57.81
C THR A 125 5.23 25.39 58.45
N VAL A 126 4.10 25.99 58.81
CA VAL A 126 4.06 27.30 59.49
C VAL A 126 4.80 27.24 60.83
N GLU A 127 4.66 26.11 61.52
CA GLU A 127 5.20 25.88 62.86
C GLU A 127 6.72 25.64 62.84
N ASN A 128 7.21 24.84 61.89
CA ASN A 128 8.60 24.35 61.87
C ASN A 128 9.45 24.88 60.71
N GLY A 129 8.90 25.76 59.86
CA GLY A 129 9.55 26.24 58.65
C GLY A 129 9.95 25.08 57.75
N PHE A 130 11.20 25.04 57.28
CA PHE A 130 11.70 23.98 56.40
C PHE A 130 12.05 22.64 57.10
N GLY A 131 11.72 22.49 58.39
CA GLY A 131 11.87 21.22 59.13
C GLY A 131 13.31 20.74 59.34
N GLY A 132 14.33 21.49 58.92
CA GLY A 132 15.75 21.21 59.16
C GLY A 132 16.36 20.04 58.36
N ASN A 133 15.54 19.21 57.69
CA ASN A 133 15.99 18.06 56.90
C ASN A 133 16.23 18.41 55.42
N ASN A 134 17.12 19.36 55.17
CA ASN A 134 17.36 19.89 53.83
C ASN A 134 18.17 18.96 52.91
N SER A 135 18.61 17.79 53.40
CA SER A 135 19.27 16.78 52.56
C SER A 135 18.31 16.08 51.60
N MET A 136 17.00 16.11 51.85
CA MET A 136 15.97 15.45 51.04
C MET A 136 14.64 16.18 51.23
N ASN A 137 14.51 17.34 50.58
CA ASN A 137 13.36 18.23 50.69
C ASN A 137 13.09 19.03 49.40
N SER A 138 12.72 18.33 48.32
CA SER A 138 12.37 18.97 47.04
C SER A 138 10.97 19.60 47.10
N PHE A 139 10.81 20.79 46.52
CA PHE A 139 9.53 21.48 46.33
C PHE A 139 8.89 21.17 44.97
N ASN A 140 9.47 20.24 44.20
CA ASN A 140 8.98 19.86 42.89
C ASN A 140 9.18 18.34 42.68
N HIS A 141 8.20 17.56 43.11
CA HIS A 141 8.19 16.10 43.09
C HIS A 141 6.80 15.59 42.76
N PHE A 142 6.65 14.76 41.73
CA PHE A 142 5.33 14.40 41.21
C PHE A 142 4.57 13.36 42.05
N SER A 143 5.24 12.58 42.89
CA SER A 143 4.65 11.38 43.53
C SER A 143 3.37 11.66 44.32
N LEU A 144 3.30 12.76 45.08
CA LEU A 144 2.10 13.12 45.84
C LEU A 144 1.01 13.77 44.95
N GLY A 145 1.35 14.10 43.72
CA GLY A 145 0.45 14.60 42.68
C GLY A 145 -0.41 13.53 42.04
N ALA A 146 -0.26 12.26 42.44
CA ALA A 146 -1.08 11.14 41.98
C ALA A 146 -2.59 11.35 42.17
N ILE A 147 -3.01 12.30 43.02
CA ILE A 147 -4.40 12.75 43.15
C ILE A 147 -5.03 13.17 41.80
N SER A 148 -4.22 13.60 40.83
CA SER A 148 -4.71 13.94 39.49
C SER A 148 -5.36 12.76 38.78
N GLU A 149 -4.94 11.53 39.05
CA GLU A 149 -5.59 10.32 38.51
C GLU A 149 -7.02 10.22 39.03
N TRP A 150 -7.26 10.47 40.32
CA TRP A 150 -8.61 10.47 40.86
C TRP A 150 -9.46 11.61 40.30
N MET A 151 -8.87 12.79 40.08
CA MET A 151 -9.57 13.90 39.44
C MET A 151 -10.05 13.53 38.03
N MET A 152 -9.21 12.85 37.24
CA MET A 152 -9.58 12.39 35.89
C MET A 152 -10.56 11.21 35.95
N GLY A 153 -10.24 10.17 36.72
CA GLY A 153 -10.96 8.89 36.72
C GLY A 153 -12.26 8.88 37.49
N TYR A 154 -12.42 9.74 38.49
CA TYR A 154 -13.60 9.75 39.36
C TYR A 154 -14.30 11.11 39.37
N GLN A 155 -13.58 12.22 39.60
CA GLN A 155 -14.25 13.54 39.60
C GLN A 155 -14.80 13.87 38.22
N LEU A 156 -14.01 13.72 37.15
CA LEU A 156 -14.48 13.80 35.77
C LEU A 156 -15.07 12.48 35.29
N GLY A 157 -14.63 11.36 35.84
CA GLY A 157 -15.19 10.05 35.55
C GLY A 157 -14.64 9.36 34.31
N ILE A 158 -13.51 9.81 33.75
CA ILE A 158 -12.93 9.26 32.51
C ILE A 158 -11.98 8.13 32.87
N THR A 159 -12.40 6.88 32.64
CA THR A 159 -11.55 5.70 32.83
C THR A 159 -11.63 4.75 31.63
N GLY A 160 -10.56 4.00 31.37
CA GLY A 160 -10.58 2.94 30.37
C GLY A 160 -11.45 1.76 30.81
N ASP A 161 -11.96 1.00 29.86
CA ASP A 161 -12.51 -0.33 30.13
C ASP A 161 -11.37 -1.37 30.12
N ASP A 162 -11.16 -2.03 31.25
CA ASP A 162 -10.11 -3.05 31.41
C ASP A 162 -10.31 -4.25 30.46
N ALA A 163 -11.55 -4.52 30.02
CA ALA A 163 -11.84 -5.56 29.03
C ALA A 163 -11.45 -5.13 27.60
N ASN A 164 -11.40 -3.82 27.34
CA ASN A 164 -11.20 -3.21 26.03
C ASN A 164 -10.15 -2.08 26.11
N PRO A 165 -8.88 -2.42 26.34
CA PRO A 165 -7.83 -1.44 26.64
C PRO A 165 -7.59 -0.48 25.48
N GLY A 166 -7.16 0.74 25.82
CA GLY A 166 -6.83 1.78 24.84
C GLY A 166 -7.96 2.73 24.48
N TYR A 167 -9.06 2.74 25.25
CA TYR A 167 -10.21 3.64 25.09
C TYR A 167 -11.01 3.43 23.80
N GLN A 168 -10.96 2.23 23.21
CA GLN A 168 -11.92 1.88 22.15
C GLN A 168 -13.33 1.72 22.75
N GLU A 169 -13.40 1.10 23.92
CA GLU A 169 -14.52 1.23 24.84
C GLU A 169 -14.00 1.84 26.15
N PHE A 170 -14.79 2.72 26.76
CA PHE A 170 -14.38 3.39 27.99
C PHE A 170 -15.57 3.72 28.88
N ILE A 171 -15.28 4.13 30.12
CA ILE A 171 -16.27 4.43 31.14
C ILE A 171 -16.30 5.94 31.39
N LEU A 172 -17.51 6.46 31.51
CA LEU A 172 -17.81 7.79 32.01
C LEU A 172 -18.61 7.65 33.31
N GLN A 173 -18.03 7.94 34.47
CA GLN A 173 -18.77 8.00 35.74
C GLN A 173 -18.37 9.23 36.54
N PRO A 174 -18.99 10.40 36.29
CA PRO A 174 -18.72 11.58 37.09
C PRO A 174 -19.17 11.36 38.54
N THR A 175 -18.30 11.67 39.50
CA THR A 175 -18.63 11.65 40.93
C THR A 175 -18.78 13.08 41.44
N VAL A 176 -20.04 13.49 41.62
CA VAL A 176 -20.39 14.80 42.19
C VAL A 176 -20.18 14.77 43.70
N GLY A 177 -19.60 15.83 44.26
CA GLY A 177 -19.48 15.96 45.71
C GLY A 177 -18.65 17.16 46.15
N GLY A 178 -18.44 17.24 47.46
CA GLY A 178 -17.63 18.29 48.07
C GLY A 178 -18.25 19.68 47.97
N THR A 179 -17.41 20.70 47.88
CA THR A 179 -17.82 22.10 47.65
C THR A 179 -17.95 22.45 46.17
N PHE A 180 -17.71 21.49 45.27
CA PHE A 180 -17.74 21.71 43.83
C PHE A 180 -19.16 21.82 43.28
N THR A 181 -19.45 22.92 42.59
CA THR A 181 -20.69 23.11 41.83
C THR A 181 -20.52 22.77 40.34
N TYR A 182 -19.28 22.50 39.90
CA TYR A 182 -18.98 21.99 38.57
C TYR A 182 -17.58 21.38 38.54
N ALA A 183 -17.34 20.47 37.60
CA ALA A 183 -16.01 20.06 37.16
C ALA A 183 -16.08 19.69 35.68
N ASN A 184 -15.02 19.96 34.93
CA ASN A 184 -14.90 19.55 33.53
C ASN A 184 -13.43 19.33 33.15
N GLY A 185 -13.23 18.51 32.12
CA GLY A 185 -11.93 18.32 31.50
C GLY A 185 -12.01 17.30 30.36
N SER A 186 -10.89 17.09 29.70
CA SER A 186 -10.77 16.16 28.59
C SER A 186 -9.48 15.33 28.65
N PHE A 187 -9.49 14.23 27.90
CA PHE A 187 -8.36 13.35 27.67
C PHE A 187 -8.20 13.10 26.18
N GLU A 188 -7.02 13.38 25.64
CA GLU A 188 -6.68 13.11 24.24
C GLU A 188 -6.28 11.64 24.06
N SER A 189 -7.22 10.82 23.60
CA SER A 189 -6.98 9.41 23.29
C SER A 189 -6.39 9.23 21.89
N ASN A 190 -5.98 8.00 21.56
CA ASN A 190 -5.57 7.67 20.18
C ASN A 190 -6.72 7.77 19.16
N TYR A 191 -7.97 7.86 19.62
CA TYR A 191 -9.16 8.00 18.77
C TYR A 191 -9.64 9.47 18.67
N GLY A 192 -9.08 10.36 19.48
CA GLY A 192 -9.50 11.77 19.61
C GLY A 192 -9.89 12.15 21.04
N GLU A 193 -10.43 13.35 21.18
CA GLU A 193 -10.82 13.93 22.47
C GLU A 193 -11.95 13.13 23.12
N ILE A 194 -11.75 12.75 24.39
CA ILE A 194 -12.80 12.32 25.31
C ILE A 194 -13.05 13.49 26.27
N TYR A 195 -14.26 14.03 26.28
CA TYR A 195 -14.65 15.12 27.18
C TYR A 195 -15.68 14.64 28.21
N SER A 196 -15.55 15.12 29.44
CA SER A 196 -16.53 14.92 30.50
C SER A 196 -16.65 16.18 31.35
N GLY A 197 -17.87 16.66 31.55
CA GLY A 197 -18.12 17.80 32.42
C GLY A 197 -19.51 17.78 33.04
N TRP A 198 -19.61 18.20 34.28
CA TRP A 198 -20.87 18.26 35.02
C TRP A 198 -21.03 19.60 35.75
N THR A 199 -22.29 19.95 36.02
CA THR A 199 -22.66 20.98 36.98
C THR A 199 -23.57 20.37 38.05
N ALA A 200 -23.53 20.92 39.26
CA ALA A 200 -24.28 20.42 40.39
C ALA A 200 -24.82 21.57 41.25
N ASP A 201 -25.96 21.31 41.88
CA ASP A 201 -26.55 22.16 42.92
C ASP A 201 -26.85 21.31 44.16
N ASN A 202 -26.47 21.80 45.33
CA ASN A 202 -26.63 21.11 46.63
C ASN A 202 -26.19 19.63 46.62
N GLY A 203 -25.10 19.32 45.92
CA GLY A 203 -24.53 17.97 45.82
C GLY A 203 -25.25 17.04 44.83
N SER A 204 -26.27 17.52 44.10
CA SER A 204 -26.96 16.77 43.05
C SER A 204 -26.56 17.27 41.66
N ILE A 205 -26.29 16.35 40.73
CA ILE A 205 -25.98 16.70 39.35
C ILE A 205 -27.19 17.36 38.66
N THR A 206 -26.93 18.42 37.90
CA THR A 206 -27.96 19.21 37.19
C THR A 206 -27.72 19.25 35.68
N SER A 207 -26.48 19.11 35.24
CA SER A 207 -26.15 18.89 33.83
C SER A 207 -24.92 17.99 33.69
N TYR A 208 -24.84 17.30 32.56
CA TYR A 208 -23.67 16.52 32.17
C TYR A 208 -23.41 16.70 30.68
N SER A 209 -22.14 16.81 30.27
CA SER A 209 -21.74 16.98 28.88
C SER A 209 -20.61 16.02 28.58
N ALA A 210 -20.72 15.30 27.46
CA ALA A 210 -19.76 14.28 27.03
C ALA A 210 -19.39 14.44 25.56
N VAL A 211 -18.15 14.11 25.23
CA VAL A 211 -17.69 13.85 23.85
C VAL A 211 -17.07 12.46 23.80
N VAL A 212 -17.57 11.64 22.87
CA VAL A 212 -17.10 10.29 22.58
C VAL A 212 -16.48 10.31 21.17
N PRO A 213 -15.17 10.06 21.02
CA PRO A 213 -14.50 10.17 19.73
C PRO A 213 -14.97 9.12 18.72
N ALA A 214 -14.73 9.38 17.43
CA ALA A 214 -15.09 8.47 16.35
C ALA A 214 -14.50 7.07 16.55
N ASN A 215 -15.25 6.03 16.14
CA ASN A 215 -14.85 4.62 16.26
C ASN A 215 -14.69 4.13 17.72
N THR A 216 -15.32 4.81 18.68
CA THR A 216 -15.34 4.42 20.09
C THR A 216 -16.76 4.46 20.66
N THR A 217 -16.94 3.81 21.81
CA THR A 217 -18.19 3.80 22.58
C THR A 217 -17.89 4.01 24.06
N ALA A 218 -18.74 4.76 24.76
CA ALA A 218 -18.66 4.92 26.20
C ALA A 218 -19.82 4.23 26.92
N THR A 219 -19.52 3.63 28.08
CA THR A 219 -20.55 3.32 29.09
C THR A 219 -20.63 4.49 30.07
N LEU A 220 -21.74 5.20 30.07
CA LEU A 220 -22.01 6.29 31.01
C LEU A 220 -22.78 5.77 32.23
N TYR A 221 -22.24 6.00 33.42
CA TYR A 221 -22.90 5.80 34.70
C TYR A 221 -23.23 7.16 35.31
N LEU A 222 -24.46 7.61 35.14
CA LEU A 222 -24.92 8.91 35.62
C LEU A 222 -25.51 8.78 37.04
N PRO A 223 -25.06 9.59 38.03
CA PRO A 223 -25.52 9.50 39.42
C PRO A 223 -26.88 10.20 39.61
N ILE A 224 -27.94 9.61 39.03
CA ILE A 224 -29.33 10.06 39.14
C ILE A 224 -30.22 8.95 39.73
N SER A 225 -31.39 9.33 40.25
CA SER A 225 -32.33 8.37 40.82
C SER A 225 -33.02 7.52 39.74
N GLU A 226 -33.57 6.38 40.15
CA GLU A 226 -34.37 5.52 39.25
C GLU A 226 -35.59 6.28 38.70
N GLU A 227 -36.24 7.11 39.52
CA GLU A 227 -37.38 7.92 39.08
C GLU A 227 -36.98 8.93 38.00
N GLN A 228 -35.82 9.58 38.14
CA GLN A 228 -35.30 10.48 37.12
C GLN A 228 -34.97 9.71 35.83
N ALA A 229 -34.20 8.62 35.96
CA ALA A 229 -33.74 7.83 34.82
C ALA A 229 -34.89 7.21 34.00
N ALA A 230 -35.99 6.82 34.66
CA ALA A 230 -37.17 6.26 34.01
C ALA A 230 -37.89 7.24 33.06
N THR A 231 -37.56 8.53 33.09
CA THR A 231 -38.11 9.54 32.17
C THR A 231 -37.31 9.69 30.87
N PHE A 232 -36.14 9.05 30.77
CA PHE A 232 -35.26 9.21 29.63
C PHE A 232 -35.87 8.60 28.36
N GLU A 233 -35.95 9.40 27.30
CA GLU A 233 -36.25 8.92 25.96
C GLU A 233 -34.94 8.75 25.20
N ASN A 234 -34.70 7.57 24.63
CA ASN A 234 -33.51 7.31 23.84
C ASN A 234 -33.42 8.28 22.66
N ILE A 235 -32.22 8.80 22.44
CA ILE A 235 -31.87 9.63 21.29
C ILE A 235 -30.80 8.91 20.47
N ASP A 236 -30.57 9.36 19.24
CA ASP A 236 -29.51 8.80 18.42
C ASP A 236 -28.16 8.86 19.14
N GLY A 237 -27.50 7.71 19.26
CA GLY A 237 -26.22 7.58 19.94
C GLY A 237 -26.28 7.50 21.46
N VAL A 238 -27.45 7.61 22.12
CA VAL A 238 -27.58 7.42 23.58
C VAL A 238 -28.74 6.50 23.92
N THR A 239 -28.42 5.35 24.51
CA THR A 239 -29.41 4.34 24.94
C THR A 239 -29.37 4.15 26.44
N TYR A 240 -30.51 4.26 27.12
CA TYR A 240 -30.65 3.90 28.53
C TYR A 240 -30.75 2.38 28.70
N GLU A 241 -29.85 1.83 29.52
CA GLU A 241 -29.68 0.37 29.75
C GLU A 241 -30.30 -0.09 31.08
N GLY A 242 -30.89 0.81 31.85
CA GLY A 242 -31.41 0.54 33.19
C GLY A 242 -30.49 1.03 34.32
N MET A 243 -30.91 0.76 35.56
CA MET A 243 -30.11 1.04 36.74
C MET A 243 -29.02 -0.02 36.92
N ALA A 244 -27.85 0.38 37.38
CA ALA A 244 -26.71 -0.48 37.71
C ALA A 244 -26.09 -0.05 39.05
N VAL A 245 -25.24 -0.90 39.61
CA VAL A 245 -24.37 -0.55 40.74
C VAL A 245 -22.93 -0.50 40.23
N ASN A 246 -22.29 0.67 40.32
CA ASN A 246 -20.86 0.82 40.06
C ASN A 246 -20.21 1.68 41.14
N ASN A 247 -19.01 1.30 41.61
CA ASN A 247 -18.35 1.93 42.77
C ASN A 247 -19.26 1.96 44.03
N GLU A 248 -19.96 0.85 44.30
CA GLU A 248 -20.97 0.69 45.36
C GLU A 248 -22.08 1.78 45.36
N THR A 249 -22.29 2.44 44.22
CA THR A 249 -23.29 3.49 44.02
C THR A 249 -24.31 3.04 42.98
N THR A 250 -25.60 3.18 43.30
CA THR A 250 -26.68 2.97 42.33
C THR A 250 -26.73 4.14 41.34
N VAL A 251 -26.64 3.83 40.05
CA VAL A 251 -26.45 4.79 38.96
C VAL A 251 -27.29 4.38 37.75
N ALA A 252 -27.69 5.35 36.93
CA ALA A 252 -28.32 5.07 35.65
C ALA A 252 -27.24 4.76 34.60
N LYS A 253 -27.35 3.60 33.94
CA LYS A 253 -26.40 3.15 32.92
C LYS A 253 -26.90 3.53 31.53
N PHE A 254 -26.03 4.10 30.72
CA PHE A 254 -26.28 4.41 29.32
C PHE A 254 -25.15 3.88 28.44
N THR A 255 -25.50 3.41 27.26
CA THR A 255 -24.56 3.23 26.15
C THR A 255 -24.52 4.53 25.35
N VAL A 256 -23.32 5.10 25.14
CA VAL A 256 -23.11 6.36 24.42
C VAL A 256 -22.17 6.10 23.25
N GLU A 257 -22.68 6.14 22.02
CA GLU A 257 -21.90 6.01 20.78
C GLU A 257 -21.09 7.29 20.50
N ALA A 258 -20.15 7.22 19.55
CA ALA A 258 -19.38 8.37 19.08
C ALA A 258 -20.26 9.60 18.76
N GLY A 259 -19.91 10.76 19.32
CA GLY A 259 -20.69 11.99 19.21
C GLY A 259 -20.46 12.93 20.40
N GLY A 260 -21.15 14.06 20.41
CA GLY A 260 -21.20 15.00 21.51
C GLY A 260 -22.61 15.10 22.05
N TYR A 261 -22.77 15.05 23.38
CA TYR A 261 -24.09 14.98 24.02
C TYR A 261 -24.14 15.87 25.26
N ASP A 262 -25.25 16.58 25.40
CA ASP A 262 -25.57 17.37 26.59
C ASP A 262 -26.83 16.81 27.27
N PHE A 263 -26.69 16.44 28.53
CA PHE A 263 -27.73 15.96 29.42
C PHE A 263 -28.19 17.08 30.35
N THR A 264 -29.50 17.27 30.43
CA THR A 264 -30.16 18.13 31.42
C THR A 264 -30.83 17.26 32.47
N ILE A 265 -30.46 17.44 33.73
CA ILE A 265 -30.99 16.71 34.88
C ILE A 265 -31.78 17.68 35.77
N THR A 266 -33.04 17.35 36.01
CA THR A 266 -33.94 18.13 36.87
C THR A 266 -34.59 17.22 37.91
N ALA A 267 -35.32 17.81 38.85
CA ALA A 267 -36.13 17.03 39.80
C ALA A 267 -37.18 16.16 39.09
N ASP A 268 -37.64 16.57 37.91
CA ASP A 268 -38.72 15.91 37.16
C ASP A 268 -38.21 14.84 36.18
N GLY A 269 -36.90 14.74 35.95
CA GLY A 269 -36.36 13.79 34.98
C GLY A 269 -35.00 14.15 34.39
N VAL A 270 -34.59 13.35 33.40
CA VAL A 270 -33.39 13.56 32.59
C VAL A 270 -33.73 13.57 31.10
N SER A 271 -33.09 14.44 30.35
CA SER A 271 -33.14 14.46 28.88
C SER A 271 -31.73 14.65 28.32
N ALA A 272 -31.49 14.21 27.10
CA ALA A 272 -30.26 14.45 26.37
C ALA A 272 -30.53 15.10 25.02
N SER A 273 -29.54 15.82 24.51
CA SER A 273 -29.52 16.38 23.17
C SER A 273 -28.15 16.18 22.55
N ILE A 274 -28.11 16.10 21.22
CA ILE A 274 -26.85 16.11 20.48
C ILE A 274 -26.28 17.53 20.58
N LYS A 275 -25.02 17.62 20.99
CA LYS A 275 -24.30 18.88 21.18
C LYS A 275 -24.12 19.59 19.84
N ASP A 276 -24.17 20.93 19.86
CA ASP A 276 -23.93 21.75 18.67
C ASP A 276 -22.60 21.40 17.99
N GLY A 277 -22.64 21.22 16.66
CA GLY A 277 -21.49 20.79 15.85
C GLY A 277 -21.35 19.27 15.71
N TYR A 278 -22.17 18.48 16.42
CA TYR A 278 -22.30 17.04 16.22
C TYR A 278 -23.62 16.72 15.50
N VAL A 279 -23.65 15.58 14.82
CA VAL A 279 -24.79 15.12 14.02
C VAL A 279 -25.03 13.64 14.28
N SER A 280 -26.29 13.22 14.24
CA SER A 280 -26.67 11.82 14.38
C SER A 280 -26.09 10.99 13.23
N ARG A 281 -25.69 9.75 13.52
CA ARG A 281 -25.26 8.77 12.52
C ARG A 281 -26.30 8.58 11.41
N ASP A 282 -27.58 8.63 11.74
CA ASP A 282 -28.68 8.43 10.78
C ASP A 282 -29.00 9.69 9.97
N SER A 283 -28.40 10.83 10.34
CA SER A 283 -28.47 12.09 9.58
C SER A 283 -27.28 12.31 8.64
N GLN A 284 -26.32 11.38 8.59
CA GLN A 284 -25.28 11.35 7.57
C GLN A 284 -25.83 10.73 6.28
N PRO A 285 -25.49 11.27 5.09
CA PRO A 285 -25.72 10.52 3.86
C PRO A 285 -24.96 9.20 3.98
N THR A 286 -25.66 8.09 3.79
CA THR A 286 -25.17 6.72 4.02
C THR A 286 -24.10 6.28 3.02
N THR A 287 -23.59 7.21 2.20
CA THR A 287 -22.72 6.94 1.07
C THR A 287 -21.38 7.66 1.23
N ASN A 288 -20.28 6.89 1.19
CA ASN A 288 -18.92 7.36 1.37
C ASN A 288 -18.19 7.42 0.03
N LYS A 289 -17.87 8.64 -0.43
CA LYS A 289 -17.17 8.90 -1.70
C LYS A 289 -15.64 9.02 -1.55
N GLY A 290 -15.08 8.75 -0.37
CA GLY A 290 -13.66 8.99 -0.06
C GLY A 290 -12.70 8.22 -0.99
N ILE A 291 -12.96 6.93 -1.20
CA ILE A 291 -12.15 6.09 -2.12
C ILE A 291 -12.32 6.59 -3.56
N LEU A 292 -13.56 6.80 -4.01
CA LEU A 292 -13.87 7.30 -5.34
C LEU A 292 -13.14 8.60 -5.66
N ASN A 293 -13.20 9.59 -4.77
CA ASN A 293 -12.52 10.87 -4.93
C ASN A 293 -11.00 10.72 -4.97
N THR A 294 -10.44 9.81 -4.17
CA THR A 294 -9.00 9.51 -4.18
C THR A 294 -8.55 8.90 -5.50
N VAL A 295 -9.31 7.93 -6.01
CA VAL A 295 -9.02 7.26 -7.29
C VAL A 295 -9.19 8.24 -8.46
N ILE A 296 -10.21 9.11 -8.44
CA ILE A 296 -10.39 10.19 -9.42
C ILE A 296 -9.18 11.12 -9.42
N ALA A 297 -8.75 11.59 -8.25
CA ALA A 297 -7.60 12.50 -8.15
C ALA A 297 -6.33 11.86 -8.71
N TYR A 298 -6.08 10.58 -8.41
CA TYR A 298 -4.97 9.85 -9.02
C TYR A 298 -5.10 9.76 -10.55
N ALA A 299 -6.28 9.39 -11.04
CA ALA A 299 -6.55 9.25 -12.47
C ALA A 299 -6.40 10.57 -13.24
N GLU A 300 -6.83 11.70 -12.67
CA GLU A 300 -6.65 13.02 -13.26
C GLU A 300 -5.17 13.39 -13.38
N ASN A 301 -4.38 13.10 -12.34
CA ASN A 301 -2.93 13.32 -12.39
C ASN A 301 -2.26 12.42 -13.44
N ALA A 302 -2.68 11.16 -13.54
CA ALA A 302 -2.18 10.24 -14.56
C ALA A 302 -2.54 10.71 -15.98
N GLN A 303 -3.77 11.19 -16.20
CA GLN A 303 -4.21 11.71 -17.51
C GLN A 303 -3.45 12.97 -17.93
N ALA A 304 -3.05 13.80 -16.98
CA ALA A 304 -2.33 15.04 -17.22
C ALA A 304 -0.81 14.84 -17.45
N SER A 305 -0.30 13.62 -17.28
CA SER A 305 1.13 13.33 -17.35
C SER A 305 1.58 13.07 -18.79
N GLU A 306 2.87 13.33 -19.09
CA GLU A 306 3.43 13.08 -20.43
C GLU A 306 3.46 11.58 -20.75
N GLU A 307 3.49 10.72 -19.73
CA GLU A 307 3.44 9.26 -19.89
C GLU A 307 2.11 8.78 -20.47
N PHE A 308 1.00 9.49 -20.23
CA PHE A 308 -0.31 9.13 -20.78
C PHE A 308 -0.32 9.15 -22.31
N GLU A 309 0.44 10.06 -22.94
CA GLU A 309 0.56 10.15 -24.39
C GLU A 309 1.20 8.90 -25.03
N ASN A 310 1.98 8.16 -24.25
CA ASN A 310 2.63 6.91 -24.68
C ASN A 310 1.73 5.68 -24.51
N VAL A 311 0.60 5.79 -23.79
CA VAL A 311 -0.37 4.70 -23.62
C VAL A 311 -1.11 4.44 -24.94
N ILE A 312 -1.41 3.18 -25.24
CA ILE A 312 -2.13 2.80 -26.46
C ILE A 312 -3.52 3.49 -26.55
N ALA A 313 -3.93 3.86 -27.76
CA ALA A 313 -5.12 4.68 -27.99
C ALA A 313 -6.41 4.06 -27.42
N ASP A 314 -6.58 2.75 -27.51
CA ASP A 314 -7.72 2.04 -26.96
C ASP A 314 -7.81 2.15 -25.44
N VAL A 315 -6.67 2.07 -24.75
CA VAL A 315 -6.60 2.23 -23.29
C VAL A 315 -6.83 3.68 -22.90
N GLN A 316 -6.26 4.66 -23.62
CA GLN A 316 -6.53 6.07 -23.36
C GLN A 316 -8.04 6.38 -23.42
N LYS A 317 -8.73 5.79 -24.40
CA LYS A 317 -10.18 5.94 -24.59
C LYS A 317 -11.00 5.27 -23.48
N SER A 318 -10.70 4.02 -23.13
CA SER A 318 -11.43 3.30 -22.08
C SER A 318 -11.18 3.93 -20.70
N PHE A 319 -9.95 4.36 -20.43
CA PHE A 319 -9.57 5.10 -19.23
C PHE A 319 -10.33 6.42 -19.10
N THR A 320 -10.35 7.24 -20.16
CA THR A 320 -11.06 8.53 -20.14
C THR A 320 -12.56 8.32 -19.89
N THR A 321 -13.15 7.31 -20.52
CA THR A 321 -14.57 6.96 -20.31
C THR A 321 -14.85 6.57 -18.85
N ALA A 322 -13.98 5.75 -18.24
CA ALA A 322 -14.13 5.35 -16.84
C ALA A 322 -13.95 6.54 -15.88
N LEU A 323 -13.02 7.44 -16.17
CA LEU A 323 -12.78 8.66 -15.39
C LEU A 323 -13.99 9.61 -15.44
N ASP A 324 -14.55 9.83 -16.62
CA ASP A 324 -15.74 10.67 -16.80
C ASP A 324 -16.96 10.09 -16.05
N ASN A 325 -17.15 8.76 -16.12
CA ASN A 325 -18.19 8.09 -15.35
C ASN A 325 -17.97 8.23 -13.83
N ALA A 326 -16.75 8.02 -13.35
CA ALA A 326 -16.40 8.17 -11.94
C ALA A 326 -16.68 9.59 -11.44
N LYS A 327 -16.33 10.61 -12.23
CA LYS A 327 -16.63 12.03 -11.93
C LYS A 327 -18.13 12.31 -11.89
N ALA A 328 -18.89 11.73 -12.82
CA ALA A 328 -20.35 11.88 -12.83
C ALA A 328 -21.01 11.28 -11.57
N ILE A 329 -20.56 10.09 -11.14
CA ILE A 329 -21.03 9.46 -9.89
C ILE A 329 -20.61 10.27 -8.67
N ALA A 330 -19.37 10.77 -8.64
CA ALA A 330 -18.89 11.61 -7.55
C ALA A 330 -19.72 12.90 -7.39
N ALA A 331 -20.15 13.51 -8.49
CA ALA A 331 -20.99 14.71 -8.51
C ALA A 331 -22.49 14.47 -8.22
N ASN A 332 -22.95 13.20 -8.23
CA ASN A 332 -24.35 12.87 -7.95
C ASN A 332 -24.57 12.67 -6.45
N ASP A 333 -25.28 13.59 -5.80
CA ASP A 333 -25.58 13.54 -4.35
C ASP A 333 -26.47 12.35 -3.96
N ASP A 334 -27.25 11.82 -4.90
CA ASP A 334 -28.14 10.68 -4.70
C ASP A 334 -27.49 9.33 -5.06
N ALA A 335 -26.21 9.31 -5.44
CA ALA A 335 -25.50 8.08 -5.80
C ALA A 335 -25.48 7.08 -4.62
N THR A 336 -25.88 5.84 -4.88
CA THR A 336 -25.83 4.74 -3.92
C THR A 336 -24.40 4.26 -3.67
N GLN A 337 -24.15 3.59 -2.54
CA GLN A 337 -22.82 3.04 -2.25
C GLN A 337 -22.38 1.99 -3.29
N GLU A 338 -23.32 1.22 -3.85
CA GLU A 338 -23.02 0.25 -4.91
C GLU A 338 -22.55 0.93 -6.20
N GLU A 339 -23.19 2.03 -6.60
CA GLU A 339 -22.77 2.83 -7.76
C GLU A 339 -21.39 3.48 -7.53
N ILE A 340 -21.15 3.99 -6.32
CA ILE A 340 -19.85 4.55 -5.92
C ILE A 340 -18.76 3.48 -5.98
N ASP A 341 -19.04 2.29 -5.45
CA ASP A 341 -18.09 1.18 -5.42
C ASP A 341 -17.76 0.65 -6.80
N ALA A 342 -18.78 0.47 -7.65
CA ALA A 342 -18.59 0.06 -9.04
C ALA A 342 -17.77 1.09 -9.83
N ALA A 343 -18.00 2.39 -9.60
CA ALA A 343 -17.31 3.46 -10.29
C ALA A 343 -15.80 3.48 -9.97
N TRP A 344 -15.42 3.42 -8.69
CA TRP A 344 -13.99 3.47 -8.34
C TRP A 344 -13.27 2.18 -8.71
N GLN A 345 -13.93 1.02 -8.64
CA GLN A 345 -13.34 -0.26 -9.07
C GLN A 345 -13.08 -0.28 -10.57
N THR A 346 -14.05 0.20 -11.37
CA THR A 346 -13.90 0.30 -12.83
C THR A 346 -12.73 1.23 -13.19
N LEU A 347 -12.66 2.41 -12.57
CA LEU A 347 -11.56 3.34 -12.80
C LEU A 347 -10.21 2.77 -12.39
N LEU A 348 -10.12 2.05 -11.27
CA LEU A 348 -8.90 1.40 -10.83
C LEU A 348 -8.42 0.31 -11.80
N THR A 349 -9.35 -0.46 -12.39
CA THR A 349 -9.03 -1.42 -13.45
C THR A 349 -8.42 -0.74 -14.67
N GLU A 350 -8.94 0.41 -15.09
CA GLU A 350 -8.38 1.17 -16.20
C GLU A 350 -7.03 1.81 -15.85
N ILE A 351 -6.84 2.28 -14.61
CA ILE A 351 -5.54 2.77 -14.11
C ILE A 351 -4.46 1.68 -14.30
N HIS A 352 -4.76 0.42 -14.00
CA HIS A 352 -3.78 -0.67 -14.18
C HIS A 352 -3.43 -0.93 -15.65
N LYS A 353 -4.28 -0.53 -16.60
CA LYS A 353 -4.01 -0.66 -18.03
C LYS A 353 -3.06 0.40 -18.58
N LEU A 354 -2.78 1.47 -17.83
CA LEU A 354 -1.85 2.52 -18.27
C LEU A 354 -0.42 2.01 -18.55
N GLY A 355 -0.08 0.78 -18.13
CA GLY A 355 1.17 0.12 -18.51
C GLY A 355 1.23 -0.38 -19.96
N PHE A 356 0.11 -0.42 -20.70
CA PHE A 356 0.11 -0.81 -22.11
C PHE A 356 0.49 0.39 -22.98
N VAL A 357 1.78 0.47 -23.34
CA VAL A 357 2.37 1.59 -24.09
C VAL A 357 2.67 1.22 -25.54
N LYS A 358 2.63 2.23 -26.42
CA LYS A 358 2.96 2.13 -27.83
C LYS A 358 4.43 1.74 -28.00
N GLY A 359 4.72 0.83 -28.92
CA GLY A 359 6.09 0.49 -29.31
C GLY A 359 6.66 1.43 -30.38
N ASP A 360 7.98 1.38 -30.59
CA ASP A 360 8.64 2.12 -31.66
C ASP A 360 8.44 1.42 -33.01
N ILE A 361 7.68 2.08 -33.89
CA ILE A 361 7.27 1.53 -35.18
C ILE A 361 8.30 1.76 -36.31
N THR A 362 9.36 2.54 -36.04
CA THR A 362 10.24 3.09 -37.07
C THR A 362 10.91 1.99 -37.91
N SER A 363 11.43 0.95 -37.25
CA SER A 363 12.16 -0.13 -37.90
C SER A 363 11.22 -1.01 -38.75
N LEU A 364 10.06 -1.39 -38.21
CA LEU A 364 9.02 -2.11 -38.95
C LEU A 364 8.57 -1.34 -40.20
N GLN A 365 8.34 -0.02 -40.08
CA GLN A 365 7.95 0.82 -41.22
C GLN A 365 9.00 0.82 -42.33
N GLN A 366 10.29 0.88 -41.97
CA GLN A 366 11.40 0.79 -42.94
C GLN A 366 11.45 -0.59 -43.60
N LEU A 367 11.26 -1.66 -42.82
CA LEU A 367 11.29 -3.03 -43.31
C LEU A 367 10.15 -3.32 -44.28
N VAL A 368 8.94 -2.85 -43.98
CA VAL A 368 7.78 -2.93 -44.89
C VAL A 368 8.06 -2.16 -46.18
N THR A 369 8.59 -0.93 -46.08
CA THR A 369 8.96 -0.12 -47.26
C THR A 369 9.97 -0.85 -48.15
N LEU A 370 10.96 -1.52 -47.55
CA LEU A 370 11.94 -2.32 -48.29
C LEU A 370 11.28 -3.54 -48.94
N GLY A 371 10.44 -4.27 -48.20
CA GLY A 371 9.70 -5.42 -48.73
C GLY A 371 8.81 -5.06 -49.92
N GLU A 372 8.10 -3.93 -49.85
CA GLU A 372 7.27 -3.40 -50.95
C GLU A 372 8.08 -3.06 -52.21
N SER A 373 9.39 -2.84 -52.08
CA SER A 373 10.27 -2.55 -53.23
C SER A 373 10.69 -3.79 -54.02
N TYR A 374 10.45 -5.00 -53.51
CA TYR A 374 10.87 -6.24 -54.17
C TYR A 374 9.93 -6.60 -55.33
N ASP A 375 10.50 -6.88 -56.51
CA ASP A 375 9.77 -7.48 -57.62
C ASP A 375 9.79 -9.00 -57.48
N MET A 376 8.63 -9.60 -57.18
CA MET A 376 8.50 -11.05 -56.99
C MET A 376 8.86 -11.86 -58.25
N ASN A 377 8.92 -11.24 -59.43
CA ASN A 377 9.35 -11.92 -60.65
C ASN A 377 10.84 -12.26 -60.65
N ASP A 378 11.65 -11.53 -59.88
CA ASP A 378 13.10 -11.74 -59.75
C ASP A 378 13.45 -12.97 -58.89
N PHE A 379 12.48 -13.50 -58.14
CA PHE A 379 12.67 -14.59 -57.19
C PHE A 379 11.98 -15.87 -57.67
N VAL A 380 12.47 -17.02 -57.23
CA VAL A 380 11.79 -18.32 -57.43
C VAL A 380 10.50 -18.38 -56.62
N GLN A 381 9.59 -19.31 -56.93
CA GLN A 381 8.30 -19.42 -56.25
C GLN A 381 8.41 -19.78 -54.75
N ALA A 382 9.43 -20.56 -54.38
CA ALA A 382 9.67 -20.95 -52.99
C ALA A 382 9.95 -19.72 -52.10
N GLY A 383 9.25 -19.61 -50.97
CA GLY A 383 9.39 -18.51 -50.01
C GLY A 383 8.53 -17.27 -50.31
N GLN A 384 7.92 -17.16 -51.50
CA GLN A 384 7.11 -15.97 -51.84
C GLN A 384 5.81 -15.88 -51.05
N ALA A 385 5.19 -17.03 -50.72
CA ALA A 385 3.93 -17.05 -49.98
C ALA A 385 4.17 -16.57 -48.53
N GLU A 386 5.20 -17.12 -47.89
CA GLU A 386 5.62 -16.78 -46.54
C GLU A 386 6.03 -15.30 -46.43
N PHE A 387 6.72 -14.76 -47.45
CA PHE A 387 7.04 -13.34 -47.52
C PHE A 387 5.80 -12.45 -47.62
N LYS A 388 4.84 -12.78 -48.50
CA LYS A 388 3.61 -11.99 -48.64
C LYS A 388 2.78 -11.99 -47.37
N GLU A 389 2.62 -13.15 -46.73
CA GLU A 389 1.91 -13.26 -45.46
C GLU A 389 2.57 -12.44 -44.35
N ALA A 390 3.91 -12.52 -44.24
CA ALA A 390 4.65 -11.73 -43.25
C ALA A 390 4.58 -10.21 -43.53
N LEU A 391 4.58 -9.81 -44.80
CA LEU A 391 4.45 -8.40 -45.21
C LEU A 391 3.04 -7.86 -44.89
N GLU A 392 1.99 -8.63 -45.19
CA GLU A 392 0.60 -8.27 -44.86
C GLU A 392 0.40 -8.15 -43.35
N ALA A 393 0.96 -9.07 -42.55
CA ALA A 393 0.92 -9.01 -41.09
C ALA A 393 1.62 -7.75 -40.55
N ALA A 394 2.80 -7.42 -41.07
CA ALA A 394 3.52 -6.20 -40.72
C ALA A 394 2.75 -4.93 -41.09
N GLN A 395 2.11 -4.89 -42.27
CA GLN A 395 1.26 -3.78 -42.71
C GLN A 395 0.02 -3.61 -41.81
N ALA A 396 -0.56 -4.70 -41.32
CA ALA A 396 -1.68 -4.64 -40.38
C ALA A 396 -1.29 -3.95 -39.06
N ILE A 397 -0.10 -4.26 -38.52
CA ILE A 397 0.44 -3.57 -37.33
C ILE A 397 0.68 -2.09 -37.60
N LEU A 398 1.20 -1.72 -38.78
CA LEU A 398 1.37 -0.30 -39.15
C LEU A 398 0.04 0.45 -39.27
N ALA A 399 -1.02 -0.22 -39.73
CA ALA A 399 -2.34 0.37 -39.84
C ALA A 399 -2.97 0.68 -38.46
N ASP A 400 -2.58 -0.06 -37.42
CA ASP A 400 -3.03 0.10 -36.03
C ASP A 400 -1.88 0.50 -35.08
N LYS A 401 -0.93 1.30 -35.60
CA LYS A 401 0.30 1.69 -34.88
C LYS A 401 0.07 2.40 -33.54
N ASP A 402 -1.09 3.05 -33.37
CA ASP A 402 -1.42 3.75 -32.12
C ASP A 402 -1.86 2.78 -31.01
N ASN A 403 -2.07 1.50 -31.35
CA ASN A 403 -2.36 0.40 -30.44
C ASN A 403 -1.29 -0.69 -30.40
N ALA A 404 -0.32 -0.66 -31.33
CA ALA A 404 0.73 -1.66 -31.43
C ALA A 404 1.72 -1.58 -30.25
N MET A 405 1.85 -2.68 -29.51
CA MET A 405 2.84 -2.81 -28.45
C MET A 405 4.18 -3.29 -29.00
N GLN A 406 5.27 -2.97 -28.29
CA GLN A 406 6.64 -3.30 -28.72
C GLN A 406 6.84 -4.80 -29.06
N ALA A 407 6.26 -5.70 -28.27
CA ALA A 407 6.39 -7.15 -28.51
C ALA A 407 5.71 -7.63 -29.81
N GLU A 408 4.59 -7.00 -30.19
CA GLU A 408 3.88 -7.30 -31.43
C GLU A 408 4.70 -6.81 -32.63
N ILE A 409 5.29 -5.61 -32.51
CA ILE A 409 6.17 -5.02 -33.51
C ILE A 409 7.41 -5.91 -33.72
N GLU A 410 8.11 -6.30 -32.67
CA GLU A 410 9.32 -7.15 -32.75
C GLU A 410 9.04 -8.51 -33.40
N THR A 411 7.87 -9.08 -33.11
CA THR A 411 7.43 -10.34 -33.72
C THR A 411 7.21 -10.15 -35.23
N ALA A 412 6.51 -9.08 -35.64
CA ALA A 412 6.29 -8.77 -37.05
C ALA A 412 7.61 -8.47 -37.79
N GLU A 413 8.52 -7.71 -37.18
CA GLU A 413 9.84 -7.40 -37.72
C GLU A 413 10.64 -8.68 -37.96
N THR A 414 10.70 -9.57 -36.97
CA THR A 414 11.43 -10.83 -37.05
C THR A 414 10.86 -11.72 -38.15
N ASN A 415 9.54 -11.84 -38.23
CA ASN A 415 8.87 -12.67 -39.24
C ASN A 415 9.12 -12.14 -40.65
N LEU A 416 8.95 -10.83 -40.86
CA LEU A 416 9.18 -10.20 -42.15
C LEU A 416 10.65 -10.29 -42.57
N LEU A 417 11.58 -10.01 -41.65
CA LEU A 417 13.01 -10.12 -41.91
C LEU A 417 13.41 -11.54 -42.33
N ASN A 418 12.96 -12.56 -41.59
CA ASN A 418 13.25 -13.95 -41.92
C ASN A 418 12.65 -14.35 -43.26
N ALA A 419 11.42 -13.92 -43.56
CA ALA A 419 10.80 -14.22 -44.84
C ALA A 419 11.53 -13.55 -46.01
N MET A 420 12.02 -12.32 -45.81
CA MET A 420 12.88 -11.63 -46.79
C MET A 420 14.22 -12.36 -47.01
N LEU A 421 14.84 -12.86 -45.95
CA LEU A 421 16.10 -13.61 -46.04
C LEU A 421 15.94 -14.98 -46.73
N ASN A 422 14.73 -15.56 -46.66
CA ASN A 422 14.42 -16.84 -47.31
C ASN A 422 14.08 -16.71 -48.80
N LEU A 423 13.90 -15.49 -49.32
CA LEU A 423 13.69 -15.27 -50.75
C LEU A 423 14.96 -15.56 -51.54
N ARG A 424 14.82 -16.33 -52.62
CA ARG A 424 15.94 -16.72 -53.50
C ARG A 424 15.76 -16.17 -54.91
N TYR A 425 16.74 -15.40 -55.38
CA TYR A 425 16.76 -14.88 -56.74
C TYR A 425 16.80 -16.03 -57.77
N LYS A 426 16.14 -15.81 -58.92
CA LYS A 426 16.31 -16.67 -60.10
C LYS A 426 17.74 -16.53 -60.64
N ALA A 427 18.34 -17.66 -61.01
CA ALA A 427 19.63 -17.67 -61.70
C ALA A 427 19.54 -16.93 -63.05
N ASP A 428 20.60 -16.23 -63.41
CA ASP A 428 20.76 -15.58 -64.71
C ASP A 428 21.17 -16.63 -65.76
N LYS A 429 20.30 -16.85 -66.75
CA LYS A 429 20.48 -17.87 -67.79
C LYS A 429 20.89 -17.29 -69.14
N SER A 430 21.14 -15.98 -69.23
CA SER A 430 21.46 -15.29 -70.48
C SER A 430 22.68 -15.89 -71.20
N VAL A 431 23.73 -16.23 -70.45
CA VAL A 431 24.94 -16.87 -70.99
C VAL A 431 24.65 -18.30 -71.46
N LEU A 432 23.91 -19.09 -70.67
CA LEU A 432 23.50 -20.44 -71.04
C LEU A 432 22.66 -20.47 -72.32
N GLU A 433 21.76 -19.49 -72.47
CA GLU A 433 20.96 -19.31 -73.69
C GLU A 433 21.85 -19.06 -74.91
N SER A 434 22.85 -18.19 -74.77
CA SER A 434 23.81 -17.91 -75.84
C SER A 434 24.65 -19.13 -76.21
N VAL A 435 25.18 -19.87 -75.23
CA VAL A 435 26.02 -21.05 -75.48
C VAL A 435 25.20 -22.20 -76.09
N LEU A 436 23.95 -22.39 -75.64
CA LEU A 436 23.03 -23.35 -76.26
C LEU A 436 22.69 -22.98 -77.70
N ALA A 437 22.48 -21.69 -77.99
CA ALA A 437 22.25 -21.22 -79.35
C ALA A 437 23.45 -21.49 -80.26
N GLU A 438 24.67 -21.31 -79.76
CA GLU A 438 25.89 -21.66 -80.49
C GLU A 438 25.99 -23.18 -80.73
N ALA A 439 25.79 -23.99 -79.69
CA ALA A 439 25.84 -25.45 -79.77
C ALA A 439 24.85 -26.00 -80.81
N ASN A 440 23.61 -25.50 -80.80
CA ASN A 440 22.57 -25.89 -81.75
C ASN A 440 22.85 -25.44 -83.20
N GLY A 441 23.75 -24.48 -83.39
CA GLY A 441 24.21 -24.02 -84.70
C GLY A 441 25.30 -24.91 -85.33
N LYS A 442 25.85 -25.90 -84.62
CA LYS A 442 26.89 -26.79 -85.16
C LYS A 442 26.26 -27.85 -86.06
N ASP A 443 26.82 -28.04 -87.26
CA ASP A 443 26.32 -29.04 -88.23
C ASP A 443 26.86 -30.44 -87.90
N ALA A 444 25.96 -31.37 -87.56
CA ALA A 444 26.29 -32.75 -87.22
C ALA A 444 27.11 -33.49 -88.30
N SER A 445 26.96 -33.13 -89.58
CA SER A 445 27.68 -33.79 -90.68
C SER A 445 29.14 -33.37 -90.79
N ALA A 446 29.53 -32.27 -90.14
CA ALA A 446 30.89 -31.74 -90.15
C ALA A 446 31.79 -32.39 -89.09
N TYR A 447 31.24 -33.15 -88.13
CA TYR A 447 31.98 -33.68 -86.98
C TYR A 447 31.81 -35.20 -86.79
N THR A 448 32.75 -35.83 -86.08
CA THR A 448 32.71 -37.27 -85.81
C THR A 448 31.49 -37.61 -84.95
N ALA A 449 30.89 -38.78 -85.20
CA ALA A 449 29.72 -39.23 -84.46
C ALA A 449 29.97 -39.30 -82.94
N GLU A 450 31.19 -39.62 -82.51
CA GLU A 450 31.57 -39.69 -81.09
C GLU A 450 31.64 -38.30 -80.43
N SER A 451 32.33 -37.32 -81.05
CA SER A 451 32.46 -35.97 -80.49
C SER A 451 31.11 -35.20 -80.51
N TYR A 452 30.30 -35.40 -81.55
CA TYR A 452 28.98 -34.78 -81.64
C TYR A 452 27.95 -35.40 -80.68
N ALA A 453 28.08 -36.69 -80.34
CA ALA A 453 27.25 -37.32 -79.32
C ALA A 453 27.49 -36.72 -77.92
N VAL A 454 28.75 -36.36 -77.59
CA VAL A 454 29.09 -35.66 -76.35
C VAL A 454 28.44 -34.28 -76.28
N LEU A 455 28.49 -33.50 -77.39
CA LEU A 455 27.78 -32.22 -77.48
C LEU A 455 26.27 -32.36 -77.33
N THR A 456 25.68 -33.37 -77.97
CA THR A 456 24.24 -33.64 -77.89
C THR A 456 23.81 -33.96 -76.45
N ALA A 457 24.61 -34.74 -75.71
CA ALA A 457 24.35 -35.05 -74.32
C ALA A 457 24.47 -33.82 -73.41
N ALA A 458 25.53 -33.02 -73.58
CA ALA A 458 25.73 -31.78 -72.81
C ALA A 458 24.61 -30.75 -73.06
N VAL A 459 24.16 -30.61 -74.32
CA VAL A 459 23.01 -29.75 -74.69
C VAL A 459 21.72 -30.25 -74.05
N ALA A 460 21.49 -31.56 -74.02
CA ALA A 460 20.29 -32.12 -73.38
C ALA A 460 20.26 -31.81 -71.87
N GLU A 461 21.37 -32.01 -71.16
CA GLU A 461 21.49 -31.68 -69.73
C GLU A 461 21.34 -30.18 -69.48
N ALA A 462 21.99 -29.33 -70.28
CA ALA A 462 21.87 -27.88 -70.19
C ALA A 462 20.45 -27.36 -70.45
N ASN A 463 19.69 -27.99 -71.35
CA ASN A 463 18.26 -27.67 -71.55
C ASN A 463 17.43 -28.02 -70.31
N THR A 464 17.74 -29.10 -69.58
CA THR A 464 17.05 -29.39 -68.31
C THR A 464 17.31 -28.31 -67.25
N VAL A 465 18.52 -27.76 -67.21
CA VAL A 465 18.86 -26.62 -66.34
C VAL A 465 18.15 -25.34 -66.82
N MET A 466 18.03 -25.13 -68.13
CA MET A 466 17.30 -24.00 -68.72
C MET A 466 15.82 -23.99 -68.33
N GLU A 467 15.17 -25.16 -68.31
CA GLU A 467 13.76 -25.31 -67.94
C GLU A 467 13.53 -25.27 -66.42
N ASN A 468 14.55 -25.56 -65.60
CA ASN A 468 14.42 -25.56 -64.14
C ASN A 468 14.39 -24.13 -63.57
N GLU A 469 13.21 -23.60 -63.22
CA GLU A 469 13.07 -22.28 -62.58
C GLU A 469 13.78 -22.17 -61.23
N ASN A 470 14.07 -23.30 -60.58
CA ASN A 470 14.75 -23.38 -59.29
C ASN A 470 16.26 -23.64 -59.39
N ALA A 471 16.82 -23.64 -60.61
CA ALA A 471 18.25 -23.80 -60.82
C ALA A 471 19.03 -22.74 -60.04
N THR A 472 20.10 -23.18 -59.39
CA THR A 472 21.10 -22.31 -58.77
C THR A 472 22.00 -21.72 -59.85
N GLN A 473 22.66 -20.60 -59.54
CA GLN A 473 23.61 -20.01 -60.49
C GLN A 473 24.78 -20.98 -60.76
N GLU A 474 25.22 -21.73 -59.76
CA GLU A 474 26.27 -22.75 -59.92
C GLU A 474 25.87 -23.85 -60.91
N GLU A 475 24.62 -24.33 -60.86
CA GLU A 475 24.11 -25.30 -61.84
C GLU A 475 24.03 -24.71 -63.26
N VAL A 476 23.64 -23.43 -63.39
CA VAL A 476 23.62 -22.71 -64.68
C VAL A 476 25.04 -22.54 -65.23
N ASP A 477 25.99 -22.12 -64.40
CA ASP A 477 27.39 -21.90 -64.78
C ASP A 477 28.07 -23.24 -65.14
N ALA A 478 27.78 -24.32 -64.41
CA ALA A 478 28.26 -25.66 -64.72
C ALA A 478 27.70 -26.17 -66.06
N ALA A 479 26.43 -25.89 -66.36
CA ALA A 479 25.82 -26.22 -67.64
C ALA A 479 26.47 -25.43 -68.80
N VAL A 480 26.74 -24.13 -68.60
CA VAL A 480 27.50 -23.30 -69.57
C VAL A 480 28.86 -23.95 -69.86
N GLN A 481 29.62 -24.26 -68.81
CA GLN A 481 30.96 -24.84 -68.93
C GLN A 481 30.93 -26.21 -69.63
N SER A 482 29.94 -27.05 -69.31
CA SER A 482 29.78 -28.38 -69.89
C SER A 482 29.50 -28.31 -71.39
N VAL A 483 28.60 -27.42 -71.82
CA VAL A 483 28.31 -27.22 -73.25
C VAL A 483 29.51 -26.62 -73.97
N GLN A 484 30.19 -25.62 -73.39
CA GLN A 484 31.39 -25.02 -73.98
C GLN A 484 32.51 -26.05 -74.17
N THR A 485 32.77 -26.87 -73.15
CA THR A 485 33.77 -27.96 -73.23
C THR A 485 33.43 -28.96 -74.34
N ALA A 486 32.15 -29.28 -74.51
CA ALA A 486 31.71 -30.19 -75.56
C ALA A 486 31.79 -29.55 -76.96
N ILE A 487 31.58 -28.24 -77.09
CA ILE A 487 31.83 -27.48 -78.33
C ILE A 487 33.32 -27.52 -78.68
N ASP A 488 34.18 -27.20 -77.70
CA ASP A 488 35.64 -27.15 -77.89
C ASP A 488 36.23 -28.54 -78.20
N GLY A 489 35.58 -29.61 -77.73
CA GLY A 489 35.94 -31.01 -77.97
C GLY A 489 35.46 -31.63 -79.28
N LEU A 490 34.80 -30.87 -80.16
CA LEU A 490 34.34 -31.35 -81.47
C LEU A 490 35.50 -31.71 -82.42
N VAL A 491 35.40 -32.84 -83.13
CA VAL A 491 36.42 -33.32 -84.07
C VAL A 491 35.86 -33.38 -85.49
N ALA A 492 36.46 -32.69 -86.46
CA ALA A 492 35.93 -32.60 -87.84
C ALA A 492 36.11 -33.88 -88.68
N VAL A 493 35.19 -34.14 -89.63
CA VAL A 493 35.25 -35.27 -90.57
C VAL A 493 35.95 -34.87 -91.87
N ASP A 494 37.28 -34.68 -91.84
CA ASP A 494 38.13 -34.94 -93.02
C ASP A 494 39.60 -35.13 -92.61
N GLY A 495 40.28 -36.12 -93.21
CA GLY A 495 41.54 -36.65 -92.68
C GLY A 495 42.77 -35.77 -92.87
N THR A 496 43.43 -35.37 -91.76
CA THR A 496 44.90 -35.27 -91.54
C THR A 496 45.19 -34.82 -90.08
N VAL A 497 46.19 -35.44 -89.42
CA VAL A 497 46.89 -35.01 -88.17
C VAL A 497 48.09 -34.12 -88.61
N PRO A 498 48.66 -33.11 -87.88
CA PRO A 498 48.94 -32.93 -86.43
C PRO A 498 48.54 -31.53 -85.89
N GLU A 499 48.65 -31.14 -84.60
CA GLU A 499 49.90 -30.90 -83.85
C GLU A 499 49.59 -30.46 -82.40
N GLU A 500 50.39 -30.93 -81.44
CA GLU A 500 50.44 -30.41 -80.07
C GLU A 500 50.95 -28.97 -80.06
N THR A 501 50.20 -28.06 -79.42
CA THR A 501 50.78 -26.87 -78.80
C THR A 501 50.06 -26.55 -77.48
N THR A 502 50.79 -26.65 -76.36
CA THR A 502 50.62 -25.73 -75.21
C THR A 502 51.27 -24.37 -75.57
N PRO A 503 51.06 -23.22 -74.87
CA PRO A 503 50.42 -22.98 -73.56
C PRO A 503 49.52 -21.71 -73.48
N SER A 504 48.86 -21.47 -72.33
CA SER A 504 49.05 -20.27 -71.46
C SER A 504 47.78 -19.88 -70.69
N THR A 505 48.01 -19.58 -69.42
CA THR A 505 47.16 -18.97 -68.41
C THR A 505 46.81 -17.51 -68.75
N ASP A 506 45.58 -17.06 -68.43
CA ASP A 506 45.32 -16.09 -67.36
C ASP A 506 43.84 -15.67 -67.26
N ASP A 507 43.45 -15.41 -66.01
CA ASP A 507 42.30 -14.64 -65.50
C ASP A 507 40.87 -15.15 -65.71
N VAL A 508 40.38 -15.92 -64.72
CA VAL A 508 39.08 -15.64 -64.11
C VAL A 508 39.26 -15.54 -62.60
N ALA A 509 39.13 -14.32 -62.09
CA ALA A 509 39.02 -14.03 -60.68
C ALA A 509 37.78 -14.73 -60.11
N THR A 510 37.99 -15.72 -59.24
CA THR A 510 36.98 -16.22 -58.33
C THR A 510 36.64 -15.13 -57.31
N GLN A 511 35.44 -14.56 -57.43
CA GLN A 511 34.75 -14.00 -56.25
C GLN A 511 33.87 -15.11 -55.69
N THR A 512 34.30 -15.66 -54.56
CA THR A 512 33.50 -16.54 -53.71
C THR A 512 32.32 -15.76 -53.12
N GLY A 513 31.12 -16.05 -53.62
CA GLY A 513 29.86 -15.71 -52.97
C GLY A 513 29.63 -16.63 -51.77
N GLN A 514 29.37 -16.00 -50.63
CA GLN A 514 29.19 -16.55 -49.29
C GLN A 514 28.48 -17.91 -49.20
N GLU A 515 29.10 -18.81 -48.43
CA GLU A 515 28.50 -20.06 -47.94
C GLU A 515 27.22 -19.79 -47.14
N SER A 516 26.19 -20.57 -47.47
CA SER A 516 25.00 -20.77 -46.65
C SER A 516 25.35 -21.62 -45.43
N THR A 517 25.59 -21.00 -44.28
CA THR A 517 25.59 -21.71 -43.00
C THR A 517 24.16 -21.85 -42.49
N THR A 518 23.60 -23.04 -42.65
CA THR A 518 22.38 -23.44 -41.95
C THR A 518 22.72 -23.81 -40.51
N THR A 519 22.04 -23.19 -39.55
CA THR A 519 21.91 -23.74 -38.19
C THR A 519 20.46 -23.76 -37.77
N LYS A 520 19.97 -24.97 -37.47
CA LYS A 520 18.74 -25.24 -36.72
C LYS A 520 18.72 -24.42 -35.43
N ALA A 521 17.71 -23.59 -35.23
CA ALA A 521 17.44 -22.97 -33.94
C ALA A 521 16.42 -23.82 -33.17
N ASN A 522 16.91 -24.49 -32.11
CA ASN A 522 16.08 -24.93 -31.01
C ASN A 522 15.71 -23.73 -30.13
N ALA A 523 14.50 -23.77 -29.58
CA ALA A 523 13.98 -22.82 -28.61
C ALA A 523 14.81 -22.78 -27.30
N ALA A 524 15.14 -21.57 -26.81
CA ALA A 524 14.67 -20.97 -25.54
C ALA A 524 15.67 -19.98 -24.87
N LYS A 525 15.10 -18.83 -24.49
CA LYS A 525 15.37 -17.92 -23.35
C LYS A 525 16.51 -16.87 -23.37
N THR A 526 16.03 -15.62 -23.44
CA THR A 526 16.32 -14.37 -22.67
C THR A 526 17.74 -13.82 -22.60
N GLY A 527 17.86 -12.58 -23.11
CA GLY A 527 18.74 -11.54 -22.54
C GLY A 527 20.06 -11.30 -23.28
N ASP A 528 20.00 -10.60 -24.41
CA ASP A 528 20.84 -9.44 -24.77
C ASP A 528 20.62 -9.12 -26.26
N PHE A 529 20.09 -7.94 -26.57
CA PHE A 529 19.77 -7.52 -27.94
C PHE A 529 20.92 -6.69 -28.53
N ALA A 530 21.45 -7.12 -29.68
CA ALA A 530 22.01 -6.20 -30.65
C ALA A 530 20.85 -5.54 -31.42
N PRO A 531 20.85 -4.22 -31.67
CA PRO A 531 19.71 -3.56 -32.28
C PRO A 531 19.51 -4.00 -33.73
N ILE A 532 18.35 -4.60 -34.02
CA ILE A 532 17.89 -5.00 -35.37
C ILE A 532 17.95 -3.82 -36.35
N ALA A 533 17.80 -2.57 -35.86
CA ALA A 533 17.99 -1.34 -36.63
C ALA A 533 19.32 -1.29 -37.40
N GLY A 534 20.41 -1.86 -36.83
CA GLY A 534 21.70 -1.95 -37.52
C GLY A 534 21.70 -2.87 -38.74
N VAL A 535 20.88 -3.94 -38.70
CA VAL A 535 20.73 -4.91 -39.80
C VAL A 535 19.86 -4.34 -40.92
N VAL A 536 18.77 -3.63 -40.59
CA VAL A 536 17.90 -2.97 -41.58
C VAL A 536 18.66 -1.89 -42.37
N ALA A 537 19.48 -1.08 -41.68
CA ALA A 537 20.34 -0.08 -42.33
C ALA A 537 21.39 -0.69 -43.27
N LEU A 538 21.99 -1.83 -42.90
CA LEU A 538 22.96 -2.55 -43.74
C LEU A 538 22.31 -3.18 -44.98
N MET A 539 21.09 -3.73 -44.84
CA MET A 539 20.37 -4.33 -45.98
C MET A 539 19.88 -3.30 -46.99
N GLY A 540 19.47 -2.10 -46.56
CA GLY A 540 19.13 -1.01 -47.48
C GLY A 540 20.31 -0.61 -48.39
N ILE A 541 21.54 -0.66 -47.88
CA ILE A 541 22.76 -0.36 -48.65
C ILE A 541 23.10 -1.52 -49.61
N ALA A 542 22.94 -2.77 -49.16
CA ALA A 542 23.21 -3.95 -49.99
C ALA A 542 22.18 -4.13 -51.12
N GLY A 543 20.88 -3.94 -50.86
CA GLY A 543 19.81 -4.06 -51.85
C GLY A 543 19.90 -3.01 -52.97
N VAL A 544 20.24 -1.76 -52.62
CA VAL A 544 20.51 -0.70 -53.61
C VAL A 544 21.74 -1.03 -54.46
N SER A 545 22.76 -1.66 -53.87
CA SER A 545 23.98 -2.06 -54.60
C SER A 545 23.71 -3.18 -55.62
N VAL A 546 22.89 -4.18 -55.26
CA VAL A 546 22.50 -5.29 -56.16
C VAL A 546 21.59 -4.79 -57.30
N MET A 547 20.61 -3.93 -57.03
CA MET A 547 19.76 -3.34 -58.08
C MET A 547 20.56 -2.45 -59.06
N VAL A 548 21.52 -1.67 -58.57
CA VAL A 548 22.36 -0.81 -59.41
C VAL A 548 23.33 -1.62 -60.28
N LEU A 549 23.80 -2.78 -59.81
CA LEU A 549 24.67 -3.68 -60.58
C LEU A 549 23.93 -4.40 -61.72
N ARG A 550 22.67 -4.82 -61.52
CA ARG A 550 21.85 -5.42 -62.59
C ARG A 550 21.40 -4.39 -63.64
N LYS A 551 21.07 -3.15 -63.23
CA LYS A 551 20.67 -2.09 -64.19
C LYS A 551 21.81 -1.65 -65.13
N LYS A 552 23.07 -1.95 -64.78
CA LYS A 552 24.24 -1.73 -65.65
C LYS A 552 24.51 -2.85 -66.65
N HIS A 553 24.01 -4.07 -66.43
CA HIS A 553 24.21 -5.21 -67.34
C HIS A 553 23.16 -5.27 -68.47
N ASN A 554 22.00 -4.64 -68.31
CA ASN A 554 20.96 -4.53 -69.35
C ASN A 554 21.12 -3.30 -70.26
N LYS A 555 22.36 -2.89 -70.58
CA LYS A 555 22.63 -1.81 -71.55
C LYS A 555 23.76 -2.15 -72.51
#